data_AF-A0AB36FNC3-F1
#
_entry.id   AF-A0AB36FNC3-F1
#
_cell.length_a   1.000
_cell.length_b   1.000
_cell.length_c   1.000
_cell.angle_alpha   90.00
_cell.angle_beta   90.00
_cell.angle_gamma   90.00
#
_symmetry.space_group_name_H-M   'P 1'
#
loop_
_entity.id
_entity.type
_entity.pdbx_description
1 polymer ?
#
loop_
_entity_poly.entity_id
_entity_poly.type
_entity_poly.pdbx_seq_one_letter_code
_entity_poly.pdbx_strand_id
1 'polypeptide(L)'
;MTKSVLTDEKGKVVLPNFYEQGLHVVVHEGTVHINVPGYRTLDDIPDHSQLTKAHQISQFLFTHFHPEAGHDEQILEDFSREVVSPTLSEGGQVPIETIKDWLFYRGKKNDLVGGE
;
A
#
# COMPACT_ATOMS: atom_id res chain seq x y z
N MET A 1 4.05 -20.58 -10.15
CA MET A 1 5.37 -19.99 -9.90
C MET A 1 5.37 -19.46 -8.48
N THR A 2 6.14 -20.09 -7.58
CA THR A 2 6.28 -19.62 -6.19
C THR A 2 7.14 -18.37 -6.22
N LYS A 3 6.55 -17.17 -5.99
CA LYS A 3 7.35 -15.96 -5.78
C LYS A 3 8.23 -16.22 -4.55
N SER A 4 9.55 -16.26 -4.72
CA SER A 4 10.47 -16.54 -3.60
C SER A 4 10.28 -15.47 -2.53
N VAL A 5 9.77 -15.87 -1.38
CA VAL A 5 9.60 -14.99 -0.22
C VAL A 5 10.97 -14.84 0.45
N LEU A 6 11.49 -13.61 0.51
CA LEU A 6 12.69 -13.33 1.29
C LEU A 6 12.35 -13.50 2.77
N THR A 7 13.08 -14.38 3.45
CA THR A 7 12.96 -14.59 4.89
C THR A 7 14.30 -14.29 5.58
N ASP A 8 14.26 -13.75 6.79
CA ASP A 8 15.46 -13.54 7.60
C ASP A 8 16.00 -14.87 8.17
N GLU A 9 17.13 -14.82 8.87
CA GLU A 9 17.75 -15.99 9.51
C GLU A 9 16.84 -16.69 10.56
N LYS A 10 15.73 -16.06 10.93
CA LYS A 10 14.71 -16.56 11.87
C LYS A 10 13.44 -17.01 11.15
N GLY A 11 13.45 -17.07 9.82
CA GLY A 11 12.32 -17.47 8.98
C GLY A 11 11.22 -16.42 8.85
N LYS A 12 11.47 -15.15 9.24
CA LYS A 12 10.46 -14.09 9.11
C LYS A 12 10.50 -13.45 7.75
N VAL A 13 9.32 -13.21 7.16
CA VAL A 13 9.20 -12.47 5.90
C VAL A 13 9.86 -11.10 6.02
N VAL A 14 10.77 -10.80 5.09
CA VAL A 14 11.45 -9.52 4.96
C VAL A 14 10.85 -8.79 3.77
N LEU A 15 10.40 -7.56 4.02
CA LEU A 15 9.88 -6.67 3.00
C LEU A 15 10.77 -5.43 2.88
N PRO A 16 10.87 -4.82 1.68
CA PRO A 16 11.67 -3.62 1.49
C PRO A 16 11.07 -2.41 2.21
N ASN A 17 11.88 -1.37 2.35
CA ASN A 17 11.46 -0.11 2.95
C ASN A 17 10.31 0.53 2.15
N PHE A 18 9.20 0.80 2.82
CA PHE A 18 8.03 1.45 2.25
C PHE A 18 8.34 2.79 1.59
N TYR A 19 9.13 3.64 2.25
CA TYR A 19 9.41 5.00 1.79
C TYR A 19 10.29 5.04 0.52
N GLU A 20 10.95 3.93 0.21
CA GLU A 20 11.80 3.82 -0.99
C GLU A 20 11.10 3.08 -2.13
N GLN A 21 10.24 2.10 -1.81
CA GLN A 21 9.71 1.14 -2.80
C GLN A 21 8.18 1.14 -2.91
N GLY A 22 7.47 1.86 -2.04
CA GLY A 22 6.01 1.86 -1.97
C GLY A 22 5.46 0.65 -1.22
N LEU A 23 4.19 0.34 -1.43
CA LEU A 23 3.53 -0.78 -0.77
C LEU A 23 4.08 -2.10 -1.31
N HIS A 24 4.54 -2.98 -0.43
CA HIS A 24 4.85 -4.38 -0.74
C HIS A 24 3.97 -5.29 0.09
N VAL A 25 3.43 -6.31 -0.58
CA VAL A 25 2.56 -7.31 0.02
C VAL A 25 3.06 -8.70 -0.36
N VAL A 26 3.22 -9.55 0.65
CA VAL A 26 3.51 -10.97 0.48
C VAL A 26 2.41 -11.78 1.16
N VAL A 27 1.75 -12.65 0.39
CA VAL A 27 0.80 -13.63 0.92
C VAL A 27 1.54 -14.94 1.14
N HIS A 28 1.71 -15.34 2.39
CA HIS A 28 2.46 -16.53 2.78
C HIS A 28 1.71 -17.30 3.87
N GLU A 29 1.44 -18.59 3.63
CA GLU A 29 0.74 -19.47 4.58
C GLU A 29 -0.59 -18.90 5.10
N GLY A 30 -1.34 -18.20 4.24
CA GLY A 30 -2.61 -17.56 4.60
C GLY A 30 -2.46 -16.24 5.37
N THR A 31 -1.25 -15.82 5.68
CA THR A 31 -0.94 -14.52 6.30
C THR A 31 -0.56 -13.50 5.23
N VAL A 32 -1.11 -12.30 5.33
CA VAL A 32 -0.78 -11.17 4.44
C VAL A 32 0.24 -10.27 5.14
N HIS A 33 1.50 -10.38 4.74
CA HIS A 33 2.58 -9.52 5.21
C HIS A 33 2.62 -8.23 4.40
N ILE A 34 2.78 -7.10 5.08
CA ILE A 34 2.82 -5.77 4.46
C ILE A 34 3.99 -4.96 5.02
N ASN A 35 4.52 -4.02 4.23
CA ASN A 35 5.62 -3.15 4.67
C ASN A 35 5.15 -1.79 5.19
N VAL A 36 3.85 -1.63 5.44
CA VAL A 36 3.29 -0.38 5.97
C VAL A 36 3.91 -0.09 7.35
N PRO A 37 4.54 1.08 7.55
CA PRO A 37 5.17 1.43 8.83
C PRO A 37 4.24 1.23 10.03
N GLY A 38 4.73 0.53 11.04
CA GLY A 38 3.96 0.21 12.25
C GLY A 38 3.19 -1.12 12.20
N TYR A 39 3.02 -1.73 11.02
CA TYR A 39 2.30 -2.99 10.84
C TYR A 39 3.20 -4.01 10.11
N ARG A 40 3.20 -5.27 10.58
CA ARG A 40 3.95 -6.36 9.93
C ARG A 40 3.05 -7.23 9.06
N THR A 41 1.78 -7.32 9.46
CA THR A 41 0.74 -8.08 8.77
C THR A 41 -0.53 -7.25 8.64
N LEU A 42 -1.39 -7.63 7.70
CA LEU A 42 -2.71 -7.02 7.53
C LEU A 42 -3.57 -7.17 8.79
N ASP A 43 -3.34 -8.21 9.60
CA ASP A 43 -4.07 -8.44 10.86
C ASP A 43 -3.61 -7.56 12.02
N ASP A 44 -2.44 -6.93 11.90
CA ASP A 44 -2.01 -5.92 12.87
C ASP A 44 -2.80 -4.60 12.74
N ILE A 45 -3.46 -4.37 11.59
CA ILE A 45 -4.28 -3.18 11.36
C ILE A 45 -5.61 -3.32 12.11
N PRO A 46 -5.94 -2.39 13.03
CA PRO A 46 -7.14 -2.47 13.85
C PRO A 46 -8.40 -2.18 13.03
N ASP A 47 -9.05 -3.21 12.50
CA ASP A 47 -10.46 -3.24 12.07
C ASP A 47 -10.87 -4.65 11.59
N HIS A 48 -12.18 -4.90 11.45
CA HIS A 48 -12.69 -6.26 11.23
C HIS A 48 -12.82 -6.69 9.75
N SER A 49 -12.85 -5.77 8.79
CA SER A 49 -13.07 -6.13 7.36
C SER A 49 -11.86 -5.82 6.48
N GLN A 50 -11.58 -6.69 5.50
CA GLN A 50 -10.51 -6.47 4.52
C GLN A 50 -10.73 -5.21 3.68
N LEU A 51 -11.99 -4.85 3.40
CA LEU A 51 -12.34 -3.61 2.68
C LEU A 51 -11.97 -2.37 3.48
N THR A 52 -12.25 -2.36 4.79
CA THR A 52 -11.88 -1.27 5.68
C THR A 52 -10.37 -1.12 5.78
N LYS A 53 -9.64 -2.24 5.89
CA LYS A 53 -8.17 -2.24 5.90
C LYS A 53 -7.58 -1.75 4.58
N ALA A 54 -8.15 -2.16 3.44
CA ALA A 54 -7.73 -1.67 2.13
C ALA A 54 -7.94 -0.15 2.00
N HIS A 55 -9.08 0.36 2.47
CA HIS A 55 -9.34 1.79 2.49
C HIS A 55 -8.36 2.55 3.40
N GLN A 56 -8.08 2.05 4.62
CA GLN A 56 -7.09 2.65 5.52
C GLN A 56 -5.68 2.66 4.91
N ILE A 57 -5.30 1.60 4.20
CA ILE A 57 -4.03 1.56 3.47
C ILE A 57 -4.03 2.59 2.35
N SER A 58 -5.11 2.70 1.54
CA SER A 58 -5.23 3.77 0.53
C SER A 58 -5.04 5.16 1.14
N GLN A 59 -5.69 5.41 2.28
CA GLN A 59 -5.57 6.69 2.99
C GLN A 59 -4.14 6.93 3.46
N PHE A 60 -3.48 5.92 4.03
CA PHE A 60 -2.08 6.02 4.42
C PHE A 60 -1.17 6.34 3.22
N LEU A 61 -1.34 5.63 2.10
CA LEU A 61 -0.58 5.82 0.89
C LEU A 61 -0.73 7.25 0.37
N PHE A 62 -1.96 7.76 0.25
CA PHE A 62 -2.19 9.11 -0.24
C PHE A 62 -1.76 10.18 0.74
N THR A 63 -1.97 10.02 2.04
CA THR A 63 -1.52 11.02 3.04
C THR A 63 -0.01 11.26 2.95
N HIS A 64 0.75 10.25 2.51
CA HIS A 64 2.20 10.37 2.36
C HIS A 64 2.64 11.15 1.10
N PHE A 65 1.84 11.19 0.03
CA PHE A 65 2.20 11.81 -1.25
C PHE A 65 1.35 13.04 -1.61
N HIS A 66 0.09 13.06 -1.19
CA HIS A 66 -0.90 14.09 -1.45
C HIS A 66 -1.95 14.13 -0.32
N PRO A 67 -1.70 14.85 0.79
CA PRO A 67 -2.56 14.88 1.96
C PRO A 67 -4.03 15.16 1.65
N GLU A 68 -4.34 16.07 0.72
CA GLU A 68 -5.73 16.36 0.34
C GLU A 68 -6.44 15.18 -0.31
N ALA A 69 -5.74 14.38 -1.13
CA ALA A 69 -6.31 13.16 -1.71
C ALA A 69 -6.50 12.07 -0.66
N GLY A 70 -5.73 12.11 0.43
CA GLY A 70 -5.91 11.27 1.62
C GLY A 70 -7.21 11.55 2.41
N HIS A 71 -7.94 12.60 2.05
CA HIS A 71 -9.24 12.96 2.64
C HIS A 71 -10.39 12.95 1.61
N ASP A 72 -10.12 12.52 0.37
CA ASP A 72 -11.12 12.44 -0.71
C ASP A 72 -11.69 11.02 -0.78
N GLU A 73 -12.84 10.80 -0.13
CA GLU A 73 -13.46 9.48 0.03
C GLU A 73 -13.66 8.73 -1.30
N GLN A 74 -14.10 9.42 -2.35
CA GLN A 74 -14.32 8.80 -3.65
C GLN A 74 -13.01 8.27 -4.24
N ILE A 75 -11.94 9.05 -4.12
CA ILE A 75 -10.61 8.68 -4.60
C ILE A 75 -10.01 7.54 -3.77
N LEU A 76 -10.22 7.55 -2.46
CA LEU A 76 -9.80 6.48 -1.57
C LEU A 76 -10.51 5.16 -1.88
N GLU A 77 -11.83 5.20 -2.11
CA GLU A 77 -12.61 4.03 -2.52
C GLU A 77 -12.16 3.47 -3.86
N ASP A 78 -11.96 4.34 -4.86
CA ASP A 78 -11.50 3.93 -6.19
C ASP A 78 -10.12 3.29 -6.12
N PHE A 79 -9.17 3.92 -5.42
CA PHE A 79 -7.82 3.37 -5.27
C PHE A 79 -7.78 2.08 -4.46
N SER A 80 -8.61 2.01 -3.40
CA SER A 80 -8.78 0.80 -2.60
C SER A 80 -9.22 -0.37 -3.48
N ARG A 81 -10.27 -0.17 -4.28
CA ARG A 81 -10.85 -1.18 -5.15
C ARG A 81 -9.93 -1.58 -6.30
N GLU A 82 -9.32 -0.61 -6.98
CA GLU A 82 -8.56 -0.84 -8.21
C GLU A 82 -7.13 -1.34 -7.96
N VAL A 83 -6.52 -0.97 -6.83
CA VAL A 83 -5.08 -1.16 -6.60
C VAL A 83 -4.80 -1.91 -5.31
N VAL A 84 -5.31 -1.44 -4.17
CA VAL A 84 -4.93 -1.98 -2.86
C VAL A 84 -5.56 -3.35 -2.61
N SER A 85 -6.87 -3.50 -2.77
CA SER A 85 -7.57 -4.78 -2.56
C SER A 85 -7.01 -5.93 -3.41
N PRO A 86 -6.75 -5.76 -4.73
CA PRO A 86 -6.08 -6.78 -5.53
C PRO A 86 -4.69 -7.13 -4.98
N THR A 87 -3.89 -6.11 -4.63
CA THR A 87 -2.53 -6.32 -4.10
C THR A 87 -2.55 -7.07 -2.76
N LEU A 88 -3.50 -6.77 -1.88
CA LEU A 88 -3.69 -7.48 -0.60
C LEU A 88 -4.11 -8.94 -0.78
N SER A 89 -4.83 -9.25 -1.87
CA SER A 89 -5.36 -10.59 -2.13
C SER A 89 -4.35 -11.48 -2.84
N GLU A 90 -3.57 -10.92 -3.76
CA GLU A 90 -2.67 -11.68 -4.66
C GLU A 90 -1.20 -11.56 -4.27
N GLY A 91 -0.86 -10.56 -3.45
CA GLY A 91 0.51 -10.16 -3.18
C GLY A 91 1.15 -9.45 -4.36
N GLY A 92 2.07 -8.54 -4.10
CA GLY A 92 2.69 -7.72 -5.14
C GLY A 92 3.29 -6.44 -4.60
N GLN A 93 3.49 -5.49 -5.50
CA GLN A 93 4.05 -4.19 -5.19
C GLN A 93 3.17 -3.11 -5.82
N VAL A 94 2.95 -2.02 -5.09
CA VAL A 94 2.47 -0.75 -5.61
C VAL A 94 3.62 0.24 -5.49
N PRO A 95 4.40 0.46 -6.57
CA PRO A 95 5.50 1.40 -6.56
C PRO A 95 5.05 2.83 -6.26
N ILE A 96 5.91 3.63 -5.64
CA ILE A 96 5.65 5.05 -5.35
C ILE A 96 5.24 5.81 -6.62
N GLU A 97 5.94 5.59 -7.72
CA GLU A 97 5.65 6.25 -9.00
C GLU A 97 4.28 5.85 -9.56
N THR A 98 3.83 4.62 -9.35
CA THR A 98 2.48 4.19 -9.73
C THR A 98 1.40 4.92 -8.93
N ILE A 99 1.63 5.17 -7.63
CA ILE A 99 0.70 5.93 -6.79
C ILE A 99 0.59 7.38 -7.30
N LYS A 100 1.74 8.00 -7.58
CA LYS A 100 1.82 9.36 -8.14
C LYS A 100 1.15 9.48 -9.50
N ASP A 101 1.45 8.57 -10.42
CA ASP A 101 0.85 8.55 -11.77
C ASP A 101 -0.67 8.38 -11.68
N TRP A 102 -1.15 7.46 -10.82
CA TRP A 102 -2.57 7.20 -10.65
C TRP A 102 -3.34 8.45 -10.15
N LEU A 103 -2.73 9.21 -9.22
CA LEU A 103 -3.26 10.49 -8.75
C LEU A 103 -3.24 11.56 -9.84
N PHE A 104 -2.13 11.65 -10.59
CA PHE A 104 -1.97 12.60 -11.69
C PHE A 104 -3.05 12.45 -12.77
N TYR A 105 -3.33 11.22 -13.21
CA TYR A 105 -4.39 10.96 -14.21
C TYR A 105 -5.80 11.31 -13.74
N ARG A 106 -6.01 11.50 -12.43
CA ARG A 106 -7.27 11.93 -11.83
C ARG A 106 -7.29 13.42 -11.47
N GLY A 107 -6.34 14.19 -12.00
CA GLY A 107 -6.28 15.64 -11.82
C GLY A 107 -5.75 16.09 -10.46
N LYS A 108 -5.22 15.17 -9.64
CA LYS A 108 -4.49 15.50 -8.41
C LYS A 108 -3.02 15.67 -8.76
N LYS A 109 -2.62 16.91 -9.09
CA LYS A 109 -1.21 17.21 -9.38
C LYS A 109 -0.38 16.95 -8.13
N ASN A 110 0.83 16.41 -8.29
CA ASN A 110 1.75 16.25 -7.19
C ASN A 110 2.16 17.64 -6.66
N ASP A 111 1.57 18.07 -5.56
CA ASP A 111 2.00 19.26 -4.82
C ASP A 111 3.16 18.92 -3.86
N LEU A 112 4.01 17.96 -4.21
CA LEU A 112 5.30 17.77 -3.53
C LEU A 112 6.19 18.98 -3.85
N VAL A 113 6.00 20.01 -3.04
CA VAL A 113 6.92 21.07 -2.63
C VAL A 113 8.32 20.95 -3.25
N GLY A 114 8.60 21.81 -4.24
CA GLY A 114 9.97 22.12 -4.71
C GLY A 114 10.45 21.32 -5.92
N GLY A 115 10.00 21.72 -7.11
CA GLY A 115 10.63 21.40 -8.39
C GLY A 115 10.73 22.66 -9.23
N GLU A 116 11.74 23.47 -8.88
CA GLU A 116 12.19 24.77 -9.44
C GLU A 116 11.19 25.95 -9.49
#